data_AF-A0A519RS75-F1
#
_entry.id   AF-A0A519RS75-F1
#
_cell.length_a   1.000
_cell.length_b   1.000
_cell.length_c   1.000
_cell.angle_alpha   90.00
_cell.angle_beta   90.00
_cell.angle_gamma   90.00
#
_symmetry.space_group_name_H-M   'P 1'
#
loop_
_entity.id
_entity.type
_entity.pdbx_description
1 polymer ?
#
loop_
_entity_poly.entity_id
_entity_poly.type
_entity_poly.pdbx_seq_one_letter_code
_entity_poly.pdbx_strand_id
1 'polypeptide(L)'
;MNDVKYRLKSIFGGSVGNLVEWYDWYTYSAFALYFSPIFFPNSNPTAQLLNTAGIFAVGFLMRPIGGWLFGSIADKKGRKKSMALSVLIMAIGSLIIGLTPGYKQIGIAAPLLLVFARLIQGLSTGGEYGTSATYLSEMATKKHRGFYSSFQYVTLIGGQLLALGIQLILQNWLLTPEELSAWGWRIPFFIGAILSFIALYLRRHIAETSAFKSKDQEEKKGGIAVLMKYPKEVFTVVGLTLGGTIAFYTFSTYMQKFLVNTVHLSKETSTTLSFISLLVFAVLQPLFGLLSDKIGRKPLLIGFGVLGTLCTVPILTGLSNATNTTIIFLLMIGALIIVSGYTSINAVVKAELFPAEIRALGV
;
A
#
# COMPACT_ATOMS: atom_id res chain seq x y z
N MET A 1 -33.41 7.77 -3.78
CA MET A 1 -32.79 8.02 -2.45
C MET A 1 -32.15 6.76 -1.82
N ASN A 2 -32.72 5.56 -2.00
CA ASN A 2 -32.15 4.29 -1.50
C ASN A 2 -30.85 3.85 -2.21
N ASP A 3 -30.70 4.17 -3.50
CA ASP A 3 -29.52 3.79 -4.30
C ASP A 3 -28.25 4.56 -3.89
N VAL A 4 -28.36 5.85 -3.55
CA VAL A 4 -27.20 6.67 -3.09
C VAL A 4 -26.70 6.21 -1.72
N LYS A 5 -27.60 5.95 -0.77
CA LYS A 5 -27.23 5.42 0.55
C LYS A 5 -26.61 4.01 0.45
N TYR A 6 -27.13 3.17 -0.44
CA TYR A 6 -26.58 1.83 -0.69
C TYR A 6 -25.19 1.89 -1.34
N ARG A 7 -24.99 2.77 -2.34
CA ARG A 7 -23.70 3.03 -2.97
C ARG A 7 -22.67 3.57 -1.97
N LEU A 8 -23.03 4.58 -1.17
CA LEU A 8 -22.14 5.13 -0.13
C LEU A 8 -21.75 4.08 0.91
N LYS A 9 -22.68 3.24 1.35
CA LYS A 9 -22.41 2.14 2.30
C LYS A 9 -21.48 1.07 1.68
N SER A 10 -21.63 0.79 0.39
CA SER A 10 -20.78 -0.15 -0.34
C SER A 10 -19.36 0.41 -0.59
N ILE A 11 -19.25 1.69 -0.95
CA ILE A 11 -17.97 2.41 -1.08
C ILE A 11 -17.23 2.43 0.26
N PHE A 12 -17.94 2.76 1.35
CA PHE A 12 -17.36 2.80 2.68
C PHE A 12 -16.88 1.40 3.12
N GLY A 13 -17.69 0.35 2.91
CA GLY A 13 -17.31 -1.02 3.23
C GLY A 13 -16.10 -1.55 2.45
N GLY A 14 -16.00 -1.22 1.15
CA GLY A 14 -14.83 -1.56 0.32
C GLY A 14 -13.57 -0.77 0.71
N SER A 15 -13.73 0.53 0.95
CA SER A 15 -12.62 1.43 1.32
C SER A 15 -12.03 1.11 2.69
N VAL A 16 -12.87 0.72 3.67
CA VAL A 16 -12.42 0.33 5.01
C VAL A 16 -11.54 -0.93 4.94
N GLY A 17 -11.95 -1.93 4.15
CA GLY A 17 -11.13 -3.14 4.00
C GLY A 17 -9.76 -2.86 3.39
N ASN A 18 -9.72 -2.10 2.30
CA ASN A 18 -8.46 -1.68 1.67
C ASN A 18 -7.60 -0.87 2.65
N LEU A 19 -8.19 0.05 3.42
CA LEU A 19 -7.47 0.83 4.42
C LEU A 19 -6.85 -0.05 5.53
N VAL A 20 -7.58 -1.05 6.03
CA VAL A 20 -7.08 -1.98 7.05
C VAL A 20 -5.93 -2.84 6.50
N GLU A 21 -6.04 -3.34 5.27
CA GLU A 21 -4.97 -4.10 4.64
C GLU A 21 -3.69 -3.26 4.48
N TRP A 22 -3.83 -2.03 3.98
CA TRP A 22 -2.69 -1.12 3.84
C TRP A 22 -2.13 -0.69 5.18
N TYR A 23 -2.97 -0.51 6.21
CA TYR A 23 -2.51 -0.28 7.57
C TYR A 23 -1.59 -1.40 8.06
N ASP A 24 -2.01 -2.66 7.97
CA ASP A 24 -1.20 -3.82 8.37
C ASP A 24 0.11 -3.91 7.57
N TRP A 25 0.05 -3.58 6.27
CA TRP A 25 1.21 -3.54 5.40
C TRP A 25 2.23 -2.49 5.84
N TYR A 26 1.78 -1.25 6.06
CA TYR A 26 2.65 -0.13 6.40
C TYR A 26 3.12 -0.13 7.85
N THR A 27 2.36 -0.73 8.77
CA THR A 27 2.77 -0.95 10.17
C THR A 27 4.14 -1.61 10.25
N TYR A 28 4.40 -2.61 9.40
CA TYR A 28 5.71 -3.25 9.34
C TYR A 28 6.84 -2.30 9.00
N SER A 29 6.64 -1.47 7.97
CA SER A 29 7.70 -0.58 7.53
C SER A 29 7.91 0.58 8.50
N ALA A 30 6.83 1.11 9.07
CA ALA A 30 6.84 2.19 10.06
C ALA A 30 7.62 1.79 11.32
N PHE A 31 7.36 0.59 11.84
CA PHE A 31 8.01 0.08 13.06
C PHE A 31 9.30 -0.70 12.81
N ALA A 32 9.77 -0.81 11.56
CA ALA A 32 10.99 -1.55 11.21
C ALA A 32 12.22 -1.06 11.98
N LEU A 33 12.34 0.25 12.24
CA LEU A 33 13.45 0.83 13.02
C LEU A 33 13.49 0.39 14.49
N TYR A 34 12.43 -0.27 14.99
CA TYR A 34 12.31 -0.74 16.36
C TYR A 34 12.51 -2.25 16.47
N PHE A 35 11.85 -3.03 15.62
CA PHE A 35 11.94 -4.48 15.73
C PHE A 35 13.13 -5.09 14.95
N SER A 36 13.69 -4.42 13.94
CA SER A 36 14.78 -5.04 13.15
C SER A 36 15.98 -5.51 13.99
N PRO A 37 16.48 -4.76 14.99
CA PRO A 37 17.55 -5.24 15.88
C PRO A 37 17.17 -6.46 16.73
N ILE A 38 15.88 -6.67 17.00
CA ILE A 38 15.35 -7.76 17.83
C ILE A 38 15.34 -9.07 17.05
N PHE A 39 15.07 -9.00 15.74
CA PHE A 39 15.01 -10.15 14.85
C PHE A 39 16.35 -10.45 14.16
N PHE A 40 17.21 -9.44 13.99
CA PHE A 40 18.49 -9.53 13.26
C PHE A 40 19.69 -8.95 14.06
N PRO A 41 19.99 -9.42 15.28
CA PRO A 41 20.97 -8.77 16.16
C PRO A 41 22.41 -8.77 15.65
N ASN A 42 22.81 -9.75 14.83
CA ASN A 42 24.21 -9.96 14.40
C ASN A 42 24.59 -9.18 13.13
N SER A 43 23.79 -8.19 12.74
CA SER A 43 23.98 -7.39 11.51
C SER A 43 24.15 -5.93 11.86
N ASN A 44 24.92 -5.18 11.05
CA ASN A 44 24.95 -3.71 11.17
C ASN A 44 23.56 -3.11 10.87
N PRO A 45 23.23 -1.88 11.32
CA PRO A 45 21.89 -1.30 11.18
C PRO A 45 21.36 -1.31 9.74
N THR A 46 22.23 -1.06 8.76
CA THR A 46 21.88 -1.11 7.34
C THR A 46 21.48 -2.52 6.90
N ALA A 47 22.23 -3.54 7.28
CA ALA A 47 21.96 -4.94 6.97
C ALA A 47 20.69 -5.44 7.68
N GLN A 48 20.43 -5.00 8.92
CA GLN A 48 19.16 -5.30 9.62
C GLN A 48 17.96 -4.78 8.84
N LEU A 49 18.02 -3.53 8.40
CA LEU A 49 16.95 -2.92 7.62
C LEU A 49 16.85 -3.49 6.21
N LEU A 50 17.97 -3.89 5.61
CA LEU A 50 17.97 -4.59 4.32
C LEU A 50 17.31 -5.96 4.43
N ASN A 51 17.57 -6.72 5.50
CA ASN A 51 16.89 -7.98 5.77
C ASN A 51 15.39 -7.76 5.96
N THR A 52 14.99 -6.80 6.80
CA THR A 52 13.58 -6.42 6.98
C THR A 52 12.94 -5.96 5.66
N ALA A 53 13.65 -5.19 4.83
CA ALA A 53 13.18 -4.78 3.50
C ALA A 53 13.09 -5.95 2.51
N GLY A 54 14.00 -6.92 2.58
CA GLY A 54 13.95 -8.16 1.81
C GLY A 54 12.72 -8.97 2.17
N ILE A 55 12.40 -9.09 3.46
CA ILE A 55 11.17 -9.75 3.92
C ILE A 55 9.93 -8.99 3.42
N PHE A 56 9.95 -7.66 3.46
CA PHE A 56 8.88 -6.83 2.90
C PHE A 56 8.70 -7.06 1.40
N ALA A 57 9.80 -7.17 0.64
CA ALA A 57 9.80 -7.47 -0.79
C ALA A 57 9.24 -8.86 -1.11
N VAL A 58 9.62 -9.88 -0.33
CA VAL A 58 9.12 -11.26 -0.47
C VAL A 58 7.59 -11.32 -0.29
N GLY A 59 7.03 -10.49 0.59
CA GLY A 59 5.57 -10.35 0.71
C GLY A 59 4.88 -9.93 -0.60
N PHE A 60 5.50 -9.07 -1.42
CA PHE A 60 4.92 -8.69 -2.72
C PHE A 60 4.89 -9.84 -3.71
N LEU A 61 5.88 -10.75 -3.67
CA LEU A 61 5.93 -11.92 -4.54
C LEU A 61 4.78 -12.90 -4.29
N MET A 62 4.18 -12.86 -3.09
CA MET A 62 3.02 -13.67 -2.77
C MET A 62 1.70 -13.11 -3.31
N ARG A 63 1.65 -11.83 -3.75
CA ARG A 63 0.41 -11.21 -4.23
C ARG A 63 -0.18 -11.90 -5.46
N PRO A 64 0.58 -12.25 -6.52
CA PRO A 64 0.03 -13.00 -7.66
C PRO A 64 -0.53 -14.36 -7.24
N ILE A 65 0.16 -15.06 -6.35
CA ILE A 65 -0.25 -16.37 -5.81
C ILE A 65 -1.56 -16.22 -5.02
N GLY A 66 -1.64 -15.18 -4.19
CA GLY A 66 -2.83 -14.80 -3.45
C GLY A 66 -4.02 -14.49 -4.36
N GLY A 67 -3.82 -13.66 -5.39
CA GLY A 67 -4.84 -13.33 -6.38
C GLY A 67 -5.40 -14.58 -7.08
N TRP A 68 -4.52 -15.51 -7.50
CA TRP A 68 -4.94 -16.79 -8.08
C TRP A 68 -5.70 -17.68 -7.08
N LEU A 69 -5.19 -17.81 -5.85
CA LEU A 69 -5.78 -18.65 -4.81
C LEU A 69 -7.17 -18.13 -4.40
N PHE A 70 -7.27 -16.86 -4.02
CA PHE A 70 -8.52 -16.24 -3.59
C PHE A 70 -9.49 -16.04 -4.75
N GLY A 71 -9.01 -15.81 -5.97
CA GLY A 71 -9.84 -15.84 -7.18
C GLY A 71 -10.50 -17.20 -7.39
N SER A 72 -9.71 -18.27 -7.31
CA SER A 72 -10.22 -19.65 -7.42
C SER A 72 -11.20 -20.02 -6.32
N ILE A 73 -10.95 -19.57 -5.07
CA ILE A 73 -11.87 -19.77 -3.95
C ILE A 73 -13.16 -18.95 -4.15
N ALA A 74 -13.05 -17.72 -4.67
CA ALA A 74 -14.21 -16.88 -4.94
C ALA A 74 -15.11 -17.51 -6.01
N ASP A 75 -14.52 -18.11 -7.04
CA ASP A 75 -15.24 -18.81 -8.10
C ASP A 75 -15.93 -20.08 -7.60
N LYS A 76 -15.28 -20.88 -6.72
CA LYS A 76 -15.83 -22.17 -6.25
C LYS A 76 -16.74 -22.06 -5.03
N LYS A 77 -16.44 -21.15 -4.10
CA LYS A 77 -17.06 -21.05 -2.76
C LYS A 77 -17.77 -19.71 -2.52
N GLY A 78 -17.76 -18.81 -3.49
CA GLY A 78 -18.36 -17.48 -3.41
C GLY A 78 -17.40 -16.40 -2.92
N ARG A 79 -17.59 -15.17 -3.41
CA ARG A 79 -16.74 -14.00 -3.13
C ARG A 79 -16.66 -13.66 -1.64
N LYS A 80 -17.80 -13.75 -0.94
CA LYS A 80 -17.89 -13.44 0.50
C LYS A 80 -16.96 -14.34 1.34
N LYS A 81 -16.94 -15.65 1.05
CA LYS A 81 -16.08 -16.61 1.77
C LYS A 81 -14.60 -16.40 1.44
N SER A 82 -14.29 -16.10 0.19
CA SER A 82 -12.92 -15.82 -0.24
C SER A 82 -12.34 -14.58 0.46
N MET A 83 -13.08 -13.46 0.43
CA MET A 83 -12.68 -12.23 1.12
C MET A 83 -12.57 -12.40 2.64
N ALA A 84 -13.51 -13.12 3.27
CA ALA A 84 -13.45 -13.41 4.69
C ALA A 84 -12.18 -14.20 5.08
N LEU A 85 -11.82 -15.20 4.27
CA LEU A 85 -10.60 -15.98 4.48
C LEU A 85 -9.35 -15.12 4.29
N SER A 86 -9.34 -14.24 3.28
CA SER A 86 -8.23 -13.33 3.04
C SER A 86 -7.94 -12.44 4.26
N VAL A 87 -8.96 -11.76 4.78
CA VAL A 87 -8.85 -10.88 5.94
C VAL A 87 -8.43 -11.66 7.20
N LEU A 88 -8.94 -12.89 7.38
CA LEU A 88 -8.54 -13.75 8.49
C LEU A 88 -7.05 -14.11 8.43
N ILE A 89 -6.54 -14.44 7.24
CA ILE A 89 -5.11 -14.75 7.03
C ILE A 89 -4.24 -13.51 7.31
N MET A 90 -4.69 -12.30 6.94
CA MET A 90 -4.02 -11.04 7.32
C MET A 90 -3.92 -10.91 8.84
N ALA A 91 -5.05 -11.06 9.55
CA ALA A 91 -5.11 -10.93 11.00
C ALA A 91 -4.17 -11.93 11.70
N ILE A 92 -4.15 -13.19 11.24
CA ILE A 92 -3.25 -14.23 11.75
C ILE A 92 -1.80 -13.82 11.54
N GLY A 93 -1.44 -13.29 10.37
CA GLY A 93 -0.09 -12.78 10.11
C GLY A 93 0.32 -11.65 11.04
N SER A 94 -0.58 -10.68 11.29
CA SER A 94 -0.30 -9.60 12.25
C SER A 94 -0.13 -10.13 13.67
N LEU A 95 -0.96 -11.08 14.10
CA LEU A 95 -0.83 -11.73 15.41
C LEU A 95 0.46 -12.52 15.55
N ILE A 96 0.88 -13.27 14.52
CA ILE A 96 2.16 -13.98 14.53
C ILE A 96 3.29 -12.98 14.76
N ILE A 97 3.32 -11.85 14.04
CA ILE A 97 4.38 -10.84 14.22
C ILE A 97 4.35 -10.24 15.63
N GLY A 98 3.17 -9.88 16.13
CA GLY A 98 3.01 -9.29 17.45
C GLY A 98 3.39 -10.23 18.60
N LEU A 99 3.12 -11.54 18.45
CA LEU A 99 3.39 -12.55 19.47
C LEU A 99 4.78 -13.18 19.36
N THR A 100 5.47 -13.02 18.23
CA THR A 100 6.76 -13.69 18.01
C THR A 100 7.83 -13.17 18.98
N PRO A 101 8.48 -14.06 19.74
CA PRO A 101 9.67 -13.75 20.53
C PRO A 101 10.85 -13.27 19.69
N GLY A 102 11.75 -12.49 20.29
CA GLY A 102 12.95 -12.01 19.62
C GLY A 102 14.02 -13.10 19.43
N TYR A 103 15.05 -12.79 18.62
CA TYR A 103 16.15 -13.70 18.32
C TYR A 103 16.88 -14.19 19.59
N LYS A 104 16.96 -13.35 20.63
CA LYS A 104 17.56 -13.74 21.92
C LYS A 104 16.85 -14.91 22.61
N GLN A 105 15.56 -15.12 22.36
CA GLN A 105 14.76 -16.17 23.00
C GLN A 105 14.62 -17.43 22.15
N ILE A 106 14.43 -17.29 20.83
CA ILE A 106 14.13 -18.43 19.93
C ILE A 106 15.12 -18.56 18.76
N GLY A 107 16.20 -17.79 18.76
CA GLY A 107 17.24 -17.85 17.73
C GLY A 107 16.71 -17.58 16.32
N ILE A 108 17.18 -18.36 15.35
CA ILE A 108 16.82 -18.23 13.93
C ILE A 108 15.33 -18.44 13.65
N ALA A 109 14.57 -19.05 14.57
CA ALA A 109 13.13 -19.19 14.42
C ALA A 109 12.42 -17.82 14.39
N ALA A 110 12.95 -16.78 15.06
CA ALA A 110 12.36 -15.44 15.07
C ALA A 110 12.26 -14.83 13.65
N PRO A 111 13.36 -14.67 12.89
CA PRO A 111 13.27 -14.15 11.53
C PRO A 111 12.52 -15.09 10.58
N LEU A 112 12.57 -16.41 10.78
CA LEU A 112 11.79 -17.36 9.96
C LEU A 112 10.28 -17.20 10.16
N LEU A 113 9.81 -17.03 11.41
CA LEU A 113 8.42 -16.73 11.71
C LEU A 113 8.01 -15.36 11.14
N LEU A 114 8.92 -14.39 11.15
CA LEU A 114 8.68 -13.08 10.53
C LEU A 114 8.49 -13.21 9.00
N VAL A 115 9.34 -14.00 8.33
CA VAL A 115 9.20 -14.33 6.90
C VAL A 115 7.87 -15.04 6.65
N PHE A 116 7.57 -16.08 7.42
CA PHE A 116 6.33 -16.85 7.28
C PHE A 116 5.09 -15.96 7.43
N ALA A 117 5.05 -15.13 8.47
CA ALA A 117 3.97 -14.17 8.67
C ALA A 117 3.82 -13.21 7.48
N ARG A 118 4.94 -12.75 6.90
CA ARG A 118 4.93 -11.83 5.76
C ARG A 118 4.49 -12.50 4.46
N LEU A 119 4.82 -13.77 4.27
CA LEU A 119 4.33 -14.56 3.15
C LEU A 119 2.80 -14.68 3.19
N ILE A 120 2.24 -15.03 4.36
CA ILE A 120 0.78 -15.19 4.49
C ILE A 120 0.03 -13.85 4.38
N GLN A 121 0.59 -12.75 4.90
CA GLN A 121 0.03 -11.40 4.70
C GLN A 121 0.11 -10.99 3.22
N GLY A 122 1.21 -11.30 2.54
CA GLY A 122 1.38 -11.09 1.11
C GLY A 122 0.32 -11.81 0.28
N LEU A 123 0.03 -13.08 0.60
CA LEU A 123 -1.05 -13.85 -0.03
C LEU A 123 -2.40 -13.12 0.13
N SER A 124 -2.73 -12.70 1.35
CA SER A 124 -3.99 -11.99 1.64
C SER A 124 -4.17 -10.72 0.78
N THR A 125 -3.13 -9.89 0.65
CA THR A 125 -3.21 -8.65 -0.14
C THR A 125 -3.41 -8.84 -1.65
N GLY A 126 -3.24 -10.05 -2.18
CA GLY A 126 -3.31 -10.33 -3.61
C GLY A 126 -4.72 -10.27 -4.23
N GLY A 127 -5.77 -10.47 -3.43
CA GLY A 127 -7.15 -10.60 -3.94
C GLY A 127 -7.95 -9.30 -4.05
N GLU A 128 -7.61 -8.26 -3.28
CA GLU A 128 -8.51 -7.12 -3.06
C GLU A 128 -8.18 -5.88 -3.91
N TYR A 129 -6.91 -5.67 -4.23
CA TYR A 129 -6.44 -4.46 -4.92
C TYR A 129 -7.10 -4.24 -6.30
N GLY A 130 -7.16 -5.28 -7.12
CA GLY A 130 -7.75 -5.20 -8.47
C GLY A 130 -9.25 -4.87 -8.43
N THR A 131 -9.98 -5.47 -7.49
CA THR A 131 -11.44 -5.27 -7.38
C THR A 131 -11.82 -3.85 -6.98
N SER A 132 -11.02 -3.22 -6.11
CA SER A 132 -11.24 -1.83 -5.67
C SER A 132 -10.94 -0.83 -6.78
N ALA A 133 -9.87 -1.05 -7.55
CA ALA A 133 -9.49 -0.18 -8.67
C ALA A 133 -10.54 -0.20 -9.79
N THR A 134 -11.02 -1.39 -10.16
CA THR A 134 -12.06 -1.55 -11.19
C THR A 134 -13.37 -0.90 -10.74
N TYR A 135 -13.81 -1.17 -9.50
CA TYR A 135 -15.05 -0.60 -8.97
C TYR A 135 -15.05 0.94 -8.95
N LEU A 136 -13.98 1.57 -8.48
CA LEU A 136 -13.86 3.04 -8.48
C LEU A 136 -13.85 3.62 -9.90
N SER A 137 -13.22 2.92 -10.85
CA SER A 137 -13.21 3.34 -12.26
C SER A 137 -14.58 3.20 -12.94
N GLU A 138 -15.38 2.21 -12.55
CA GLU A 138 -16.74 1.96 -13.05
C GLU A 138 -17.76 2.96 -12.49
N MET A 139 -17.55 3.44 -11.26
CA MET A 139 -18.39 4.47 -10.65
C MET A 139 -18.13 5.88 -11.20
N ALA A 140 -17.01 6.10 -11.90
CA ALA A 140 -16.59 7.42 -12.35
C ALA A 140 -17.34 7.88 -13.61
N THR A 141 -17.85 9.11 -13.59
CA THR A 141 -18.37 9.77 -14.79
C THR A 141 -17.22 10.06 -15.76
N LYS A 142 -17.46 9.96 -17.08
CA LYS A 142 -16.43 10.14 -18.14
C LYS A 142 -15.58 11.41 -17.97
N LYS A 143 -16.16 12.48 -17.40
CA LYS A 143 -15.52 13.80 -17.23
C LYS A 143 -14.61 13.93 -15.99
N HIS A 144 -14.76 13.06 -14.99
CA HIS A 144 -14.08 13.18 -13.69
C HIS A 144 -13.31 11.92 -13.30
N ARG A 145 -12.92 11.10 -14.28
CA ARG A 145 -12.26 9.82 -14.04
C ARG A 145 -10.96 9.97 -13.27
N GLY A 146 -10.16 11.00 -13.56
CA GLY A 146 -8.91 11.27 -12.85
C GLY A 146 -9.16 11.53 -11.37
N PHE A 147 -10.07 12.45 -11.05
CA PHE A 147 -10.45 12.75 -9.66
C PHE A 147 -10.91 11.50 -8.89
N TYR A 148 -11.87 10.73 -9.40
CA TYR A 148 -12.38 9.56 -8.68
C TYR A 148 -11.32 8.47 -8.51
N SER A 149 -10.46 8.26 -9.50
CA SER A 149 -9.39 7.26 -9.43
C SER A 149 -8.31 7.59 -8.40
N SER A 150 -8.06 8.88 -8.16
CA SER A 150 -7.05 9.34 -7.20
C SER A 150 -7.36 8.92 -5.75
N PHE A 151 -8.64 8.70 -5.42
CA PHE A 151 -9.06 8.24 -4.10
C PHE A 151 -8.51 6.87 -3.75
N GLN A 152 -8.17 6.04 -4.74
CA GLN A 152 -7.50 4.77 -4.49
C GLN A 152 -6.17 4.99 -3.74
N TYR A 153 -5.35 5.94 -4.19
CA TYR A 153 -4.11 6.27 -3.49
C TYR A 153 -4.36 6.97 -2.15
N VAL A 154 -5.42 7.78 -2.03
CA VAL A 154 -5.80 8.37 -0.73
C VAL A 154 -6.06 7.28 0.32
N THR A 155 -6.76 6.20 -0.03
CA THR A 155 -7.00 5.10 0.92
C THR A 155 -5.72 4.35 1.30
N LEU A 156 -4.82 4.16 0.34
CA LEU A 156 -3.52 3.53 0.56
C LEU A 156 -2.61 4.38 1.46
N ILE A 157 -2.52 5.68 1.18
CA ILE A 157 -1.81 6.66 2.02
C ILE A 157 -2.48 6.77 3.39
N GLY A 158 -3.81 6.67 3.45
CA GLY A 158 -4.58 6.64 4.70
C GLY A 158 -4.16 5.51 5.63
N GLY A 159 -3.97 4.29 5.11
CA GLY A 159 -3.41 3.17 5.87
C GLY A 159 -2.01 3.48 6.42
N GLN A 160 -1.16 4.10 5.60
CA GLN A 160 0.18 4.53 6.02
C GLN A 160 0.15 5.62 7.10
N LEU A 161 -0.72 6.62 6.95
CA LEU A 161 -0.94 7.68 7.92
C LEU A 161 -1.43 7.14 9.25
N LEU A 162 -2.33 6.15 9.25
CA LEU A 162 -2.77 5.50 10.49
C LEU A 162 -1.62 4.78 11.20
N ALA A 163 -0.76 4.07 10.45
CA ALA A 163 0.42 3.41 11.01
C ALA A 163 1.39 4.41 11.65
N LEU A 164 1.72 5.49 10.93
CA LEU A 164 2.59 6.55 11.46
C LEU A 164 1.93 7.36 12.59
N GLY A 165 0.62 7.58 12.54
CA GLY A 165 -0.13 8.27 13.58
C GLY A 165 -0.12 7.50 14.89
N ILE A 166 -0.34 6.18 14.84
CA ILE A 166 -0.17 5.29 16.01
C ILE A 166 1.28 5.31 16.49
N GLN A 167 2.25 5.30 15.58
CA GLN A 167 3.65 5.43 15.95
C GLN A 167 3.93 6.74 16.70
N LEU A 168 3.41 7.88 16.23
CA LEU A 168 3.56 9.18 16.92
C LEU A 168 2.89 9.20 18.28
N ILE A 169 1.67 8.63 18.40
CA ILE A 169 0.97 8.52 19.68
C ILE A 169 1.83 7.72 20.69
N LEU A 170 2.38 6.59 20.24
CA LEU A 170 3.24 5.76 21.08
C LEU A 170 4.54 6.46 21.45
N GLN A 171 5.18 7.17 20.51
CA GLN A 171 6.43 7.90 20.72
C GLN A 171 6.28 9.09 21.68
N ASN A 172 5.18 9.84 21.59
CA ASN A 172 5.08 11.16 22.22
C ASN A 172 4.23 11.17 23.50
N TRP A 173 3.31 10.22 23.65
CA TRP A 173 2.31 10.27 24.73
C TRP A 173 2.23 9.02 25.60
N LEU A 174 2.61 7.84 25.09
CA LEU A 174 2.35 6.58 25.81
C LEU A 174 3.60 5.86 26.30
N LEU A 175 4.73 5.92 25.59
CA LEU A 175 5.89 5.08 25.88
C LEU A 175 7.21 5.86 25.81
N THR A 176 8.18 5.42 26.59
CA THR A 176 9.57 5.88 26.44
C THR A 176 10.25 5.25 25.22
N PRO A 177 11.36 5.82 24.71
CA PRO A 177 12.14 5.23 23.62
C PRO A 177 12.59 3.78 23.90
N GLU A 178 12.90 3.47 25.16
CA GLU A 178 13.31 2.14 25.62
C GLU A 178 12.15 1.16 25.59
N GLU A 179 10.98 1.54 26.10
CA GLU A 179 9.78 0.70 26.11
C GLU A 179 9.28 0.43 24.69
N LEU A 180 9.29 1.45 23.83
CA LEU A 180 8.89 1.33 22.43
C LEU A 180 9.79 0.34 21.68
N SER A 181 11.09 0.38 21.97
CA SER A 181 12.08 -0.55 21.39
C SER A 181 12.01 -1.94 22.00
N ALA A 182 11.64 -2.08 23.28
CA ALA A 182 11.56 -3.37 23.95
C ALA A 182 10.30 -4.16 23.53
N TRP A 183 9.13 -3.51 23.59
CA TRP A 183 7.85 -4.19 23.38
C TRP A 183 6.77 -3.36 22.69
N GLY A 184 6.82 -2.03 22.75
CA GLY A 184 5.77 -1.16 22.20
C GLY A 184 5.53 -1.34 20.71
N TRP A 185 6.55 -1.73 19.94
CA TRP A 185 6.41 -2.05 18.50
C TRP A 185 5.40 -3.17 18.20
N ARG A 186 5.01 -4.00 19.18
CA ARG A 186 4.00 -5.07 19.02
C ARG A 186 2.58 -4.53 18.97
N ILE A 187 2.29 -3.44 19.67
CA ILE A 187 0.96 -2.80 19.79
C ILE A 187 0.27 -2.61 18.42
N PRO A 188 0.90 -1.97 17.41
CA PRO A 188 0.23 -1.71 16.14
C PRO A 188 -0.13 -3.00 15.38
N PHE A 189 0.60 -4.10 15.58
CA PHE A 189 0.22 -5.40 14.98
C PHE A 189 -1.03 -5.99 15.65
N PHE A 190 -1.21 -5.81 16.97
CA PHE A 190 -2.46 -6.18 17.64
C PHE A 190 -3.63 -5.30 17.21
N ILE A 191 -3.41 -3.99 17.03
CA ILE A 191 -4.41 -3.08 16.49
C ILE A 191 -4.82 -3.53 15.08
N GLY A 192 -3.86 -3.89 14.22
CA GLY A 192 -4.12 -4.39 12.88
C GLY A 192 -4.94 -5.68 12.86
N ALA A 193 -4.64 -6.63 13.76
CA ALA A 193 -5.45 -7.82 13.94
C ALA A 193 -6.89 -7.49 14.36
N ILE A 194 -7.08 -6.57 15.32
CA ILE A 194 -8.42 -6.12 15.76
C ILE A 194 -9.18 -5.45 14.61
N LEU A 195 -8.52 -4.55 13.87
CA LEU A 195 -9.11 -3.87 12.71
C LEU A 195 -9.52 -4.88 11.63
N SER A 196 -8.72 -5.92 11.40
CA SER A 196 -9.06 -7.02 10.49
C SER A 196 -10.30 -7.79 10.95
N PHE A 197 -10.45 -8.08 12.25
CA PHE A 197 -11.69 -8.68 12.78
C PHE A 197 -12.90 -7.76 12.66
N ILE A 198 -12.73 -6.45 12.87
CA ILE A 198 -13.80 -5.45 12.65
C ILE A 198 -14.19 -5.42 11.17
N ALA A 199 -13.22 -5.40 10.25
CA ALA A 199 -13.48 -5.44 8.81
C ALA A 199 -14.23 -6.72 8.42
N LEU A 200 -13.84 -7.87 8.98
CA LEU A 200 -14.54 -9.14 8.80
C LEU A 200 -16.00 -9.06 9.28
N TYR A 201 -16.24 -8.44 10.44
CA TYR A 201 -17.59 -8.25 10.99
C TYR A 201 -18.44 -7.33 10.10
N LEU A 202 -17.91 -6.17 9.71
CA LEU A 202 -18.60 -5.22 8.83
C LEU A 202 -18.99 -5.85 7.49
N ARG A 203 -18.13 -6.74 6.97
CA ARG A 203 -18.37 -7.45 5.70
C ARG A 203 -19.42 -8.56 5.80
N ARG A 204 -19.81 -9.02 6.99
CA ARG A 204 -20.91 -9.99 7.13
C ARG A 204 -22.24 -9.46 6.61
N HIS A 205 -22.40 -8.13 6.59
CA HIS A 205 -23.62 -7.42 6.19
C HIS A 205 -23.62 -6.95 4.72
N ILE A 206 -22.55 -7.19 3.96
CA ILE A 206 -22.54 -6.91 2.53
C ILE A 206 -23.27 -8.06 1.83
N ALA A 207 -24.32 -7.73 1.08
CA ALA A 207 -25.07 -8.70 0.27
C ALA A 207 -24.15 -9.31 -0.79
N GLU A 208 -24.26 -10.63 -1.02
CA GLU A 208 -23.61 -11.22 -2.19
C GLU A 208 -24.11 -10.51 -3.44
N THR A 209 -23.18 -9.97 -4.23
CA THR A 209 -23.52 -9.25 -5.45
C THR A 209 -24.31 -10.18 -6.36
N SER A 210 -25.40 -9.69 -6.93
CA SER A 210 -26.36 -10.40 -7.79
C SER A 210 -25.70 -11.11 -8.98
N ALA A 211 -24.45 -10.76 -9.31
CA ALA A 211 -23.60 -11.37 -10.32
C ALA A 211 -23.22 -12.84 -10.06
N PHE A 212 -23.46 -13.39 -8.86
CA PHE A 212 -23.27 -14.83 -8.60
C PHE A 212 -24.47 -15.67 -9.03
N LYS A 213 -25.67 -15.07 -9.19
CA LYS A 213 -26.88 -15.78 -9.62
C LYS A 213 -27.03 -15.91 -11.14
N SER A 214 -26.18 -15.24 -11.91
CA SER A 214 -26.18 -15.26 -13.38
C SER A 214 -24.82 -15.67 -13.92
N LYS A 215 -24.49 -16.96 -13.84
CA LYS A 215 -23.44 -17.54 -14.68
C LYS A 215 -23.92 -18.87 -15.25
N ASP A 216 -24.74 -18.75 -16.28
CA ASP A 216 -24.56 -19.60 -17.45
C ASP A 216 -23.15 -19.38 -18.01
N GLN A 217 -22.64 -20.46 -18.60
CA GLN A 217 -21.29 -20.67 -19.08
C GLN A 217 -20.93 -19.76 -20.27
N GLU A 218 -20.63 -18.48 -20.05
CA GLU A 218 -19.83 -17.74 -21.03
C GLU A 218 -18.35 -17.96 -20.76
N GLU A 219 -17.71 -18.59 -21.75
CA GLU A 219 -16.30 -18.99 -21.78
C GLU A 219 -15.39 -17.90 -21.22
N LYS A 220 -14.57 -18.26 -20.21
CA LYS A 220 -13.43 -17.45 -19.76
C LYS A 220 -12.36 -17.41 -20.87
N LYS A 221 -12.63 -16.70 -21.98
CA LYS A 221 -11.64 -16.38 -23.01
C LYS A 221 -10.84 -15.16 -22.57
N GLY A 222 -9.82 -15.37 -21.76
CA GLY A 222 -8.95 -14.29 -21.29
C GLY A 222 -7.79 -14.74 -20.41
N GLY A 223 -7.01 -15.73 -20.83
CA GLY A 223 -5.75 -16.08 -20.18
C GLY A 223 -4.63 -15.09 -20.52
N ILE A 224 -3.46 -15.25 -19.89
CA ILE A 224 -2.22 -14.49 -20.19
C ILE A 224 -1.93 -14.44 -21.71
N ALA A 225 -2.33 -15.47 -22.46
CA ALA A 225 -2.24 -15.54 -23.92
C ALA A 225 -2.93 -14.37 -24.66
N VAL A 226 -3.97 -13.76 -24.08
CA VAL A 226 -4.64 -12.59 -24.67
C VAL A 226 -3.84 -11.32 -24.44
N LEU A 227 -3.12 -11.20 -23.31
CA LEU A 227 -2.20 -10.07 -23.06
C LEU A 227 -1.00 -10.08 -24.00
N MET A 228 -0.53 -11.25 -24.41
CA MET A 228 0.56 -11.37 -25.37
C MET A 228 0.23 -10.75 -26.74
N LYS A 229 -1.05 -10.49 -27.04
CA LYS A 229 -1.48 -9.76 -28.25
C LYS A 229 -1.25 -8.25 -28.15
N TYR A 230 -0.97 -7.72 -26.96
CA TYR A 230 -0.78 -6.29 -26.67
C TYR A 230 0.57 -6.02 -25.99
N PRO A 231 1.70 -6.42 -26.59
CA PRO A 231 3.00 -6.36 -25.93
C PRO A 231 3.43 -4.93 -25.62
N LYS A 232 3.11 -3.96 -26.48
CA LYS A 232 3.49 -2.55 -26.28
C LYS A 232 2.79 -1.94 -25.07
N GLU A 233 1.49 -2.20 -24.93
CA GLU A 233 0.65 -1.76 -23.83
C GLU A 233 1.13 -2.41 -22.52
N VAL A 234 1.42 -3.72 -22.55
CA VAL A 234 1.98 -4.45 -21.40
C VAL A 234 3.33 -3.87 -20.98
N PHE A 235 4.28 -3.68 -21.89
CA PHE A 235 5.59 -3.09 -21.55
C PHE A 235 5.46 -1.66 -21.02
N THR A 236 4.53 -0.87 -21.56
CA THR A 236 4.25 0.48 -21.08
C THR A 236 3.73 0.46 -19.65
N VAL A 237 2.76 -0.41 -19.35
CA VAL A 237 2.19 -0.57 -18.01
C VAL A 237 3.23 -1.10 -17.02
N VAL A 238 4.06 -2.06 -17.43
CA VAL A 238 5.17 -2.57 -16.61
C VAL A 238 6.16 -1.46 -16.29
N GLY A 239 6.63 -0.71 -17.29
CA GLY A 239 7.58 0.38 -17.09
C GLY A 239 7.02 1.51 -16.19
N LEU A 240 5.79 1.95 -16.46
CA LEU A 240 5.10 2.95 -15.63
C LEU A 240 4.93 2.45 -14.19
N THR A 241 4.55 1.18 -14.02
CA THR A 241 4.36 0.59 -12.70
C THR A 241 5.67 0.46 -11.94
N LEU A 242 6.74 -0.01 -12.59
CA LEU A 242 8.06 -0.13 -11.97
C LEU A 242 8.56 1.24 -11.50
N GLY A 243 8.66 2.22 -12.40
CA GLY A 243 9.16 3.55 -12.06
C GLY A 243 8.30 4.25 -11.00
N GLY A 244 6.99 4.23 -11.19
CA GLY A 244 6.04 4.86 -10.27
C GLY A 244 6.01 4.21 -8.88
N THR A 245 6.12 2.88 -8.80
CA THR A 245 6.13 2.15 -7.53
C THR A 245 7.45 2.37 -6.79
N ILE A 246 8.58 2.32 -7.49
CA ILE A 246 9.91 2.61 -6.91
C ILE A 246 9.94 4.03 -6.34
N ALA A 247 9.52 5.03 -7.13
CA ALA A 247 9.49 6.42 -6.67
C ALA A 247 8.55 6.59 -5.47
N PHE A 248 7.35 6.01 -5.53
CA PHE A 248 6.40 6.05 -4.41
C PHE A 248 7.01 5.48 -3.13
N TYR A 249 7.51 4.24 -3.12
CA TYR A 249 8.07 3.64 -1.91
C TYR A 249 9.36 4.34 -1.43
N THR A 250 10.14 4.90 -2.34
CA THR A 250 11.34 5.69 -1.98
C THR A 250 10.95 6.91 -1.15
N PHE A 251 10.02 7.72 -1.64
CA PHE A 251 9.66 8.99 -1.01
C PHE A 251 8.58 8.87 0.07
N SER A 252 7.77 7.80 0.08
CA SER A 252 6.74 7.59 1.11
C SER A 252 7.23 6.73 2.26
N THR A 253 7.94 5.63 1.97
CA THR A 253 8.13 4.52 2.93
C THR A 253 9.57 4.41 3.39
N TYR A 254 10.52 4.52 2.47
CA TYR A 254 11.95 4.51 2.78
C TYR A 254 12.41 5.84 3.38
N MET A 255 11.77 6.96 3.02
CA MET A 255 12.15 8.30 3.48
C MET A 255 12.32 8.40 5.00
N GLN A 256 11.42 7.83 5.80
CA GLN A 256 11.56 7.82 7.26
C GLN A 256 12.88 7.20 7.72
N LYS A 257 13.31 6.09 7.10
CA LYS A 257 14.57 5.41 7.42
C LYS A 257 15.78 6.21 6.92
N PHE A 258 15.66 6.86 5.78
CA PHE A 258 16.70 7.73 5.23
C PHE A 258 16.99 8.91 6.16
N LEU A 259 15.93 9.56 6.67
CA LEU A 259 16.07 10.65 7.64
C LEU A 259 16.78 10.22 8.93
N VAL A 260 16.51 9.01 9.42
CA VAL A 260 17.17 8.49 10.65
C VAL A 260 18.61 8.05 10.39
N ASN A 261 18.85 7.26 9.34
CA ASN A 261 20.15 6.61 9.17
C ASN A 261 21.18 7.44 8.40
N THR A 262 20.72 8.35 7.52
CA THR A 262 21.60 9.14 6.63
C THR A 262 21.61 10.60 7.03
N VAL A 263 20.46 11.18 7.37
CA VAL A 263 20.37 12.58 7.85
C VAL A 263 20.62 12.67 9.36
N HIS A 264 20.61 11.54 10.06
CA HIS A 264 20.83 11.45 11.51
C HIS A 264 19.82 12.23 12.36
N LEU A 265 18.59 12.41 11.84
CA LEU A 265 17.48 12.95 12.62
C LEU A 265 17.00 11.95 13.67
N SER A 266 16.41 12.46 14.76
CA SER A 266 15.75 11.62 15.74
C SER A 266 14.60 10.82 15.07
N LYS A 267 14.30 9.64 15.64
CA LYS A 267 13.16 8.81 15.17
C LYS A 267 11.85 9.58 15.23
N GLU A 268 11.65 10.40 16.27
CA GLU A 268 10.44 11.21 16.47
C GLU A 268 10.29 12.30 15.41
N THR A 269 11.33 13.11 15.19
CA THR A 269 11.31 14.17 14.16
C THR A 269 11.12 13.56 12.77
N SER A 270 11.78 12.43 12.49
CA SER A 270 11.65 11.71 11.21
C SER A 270 10.24 11.18 10.98
N THR A 271 9.59 10.60 12.00
CA THR A 271 8.19 10.15 11.93
C THR A 271 7.26 11.34 11.73
N THR A 272 7.46 12.45 12.46
CA THR A 272 6.63 13.65 12.35
C THR A 272 6.69 14.26 10.95
N LEU A 273 7.90 14.44 10.40
CA LEU A 273 8.10 14.97 9.05
C LEU A 273 7.46 14.05 7.99
N SER A 274 7.63 12.73 8.15
CA SER A 274 7.02 11.74 7.24
C SER A 274 5.49 11.79 7.31
N PHE A 275 4.91 11.87 8.52
CA PHE A 275 3.47 11.94 8.71
C PHE A 275 2.87 13.19 8.09
N ILE A 276 3.42 14.38 8.38
CA ILE A 276 2.93 15.66 7.84
C ILE A 276 3.06 15.66 6.31
N SER A 277 4.19 15.18 5.78
CA SER A 277 4.41 15.13 4.32
C SER A 277 3.41 14.21 3.62
N LEU A 278 3.10 13.06 4.22
CA LEU A 278 2.09 12.13 3.68
C LEU A 278 0.67 12.68 3.80
N LEU A 279 0.38 13.49 4.82
CA LEU A 279 -0.90 14.16 4.97
C LEU A 279 -1.12 15.15 3.83
N VAL A 280 -0.11 15.97 3.53
CA VAL A 280 -0.12 16.85 2.35
C VAL A 280 -0.23 16.03 1.06
N PHE A 281 0.52 14.94 0.93
CA PHE A 281 0.48 14.07 -0.25
C PHE A 281 -0.89 13.43 -0.48
N ALA A 282 -1.61 13.05 0.58
CA ALA A 282 -2.98 12.54 0.50
C ALA A 282 -3.94 13.60 -0.07
N VAL A 283 -3.80 14.86 0.36
CA VAL A 283 -4.61 15.98 -0.16
C VAL A 283 -4.24 16.32 -1.61
N LEU A 284 -2.96 16.17 -2.00
CA LEU A 284 -2.52 16.41 -3.37
C LEU A 284 -3.09 15.41 -4.38
N GLN A 285 -3.39 14.16 -3.98
CA GLN A 285 -3.91 13.14 -4.90
C GLN A 285 -5.18 13.59 -5.66
N PRO A 286 -6.28 14.01 -4.99
CA PRO A 286 -7.47 14.50 -5.69
C PRO A 286 -7.24 15.76 -6.50
N LEU A 287 -6.34 16.66 -6.05
CA LEU A 287 -6.01 17.88 -6.78
C LEU A 287 -5.31 17.57 -8.10
N PHE A 288 -4.36 16.63 -8.09
CA PHE A 288 -3.68 16.15 -9.30
C PHE A 288 -4.60 15.32 -10.20
N GLY A 289 -5.53 14.56 -9.61
CA GLY A 289 -6.59 13.88 -10.35
C GLY A 289 -7.48 14.86 -11.13
N LEU A 290 -7.90 15.97 -10.50
CA LEU A 290 -8.63 17.05 -11.16
C LEU A 290 -7.80 17.77 -12.21
N LEU A 291 -6.52 18.01 -11.93
CA LEU A 291 -5.60 18.61 -12.89
C LEU A 291 -5.52 17.73 -14.14
N SER A 292 -5.41 16.41 -13.99
CA SER A 292 -5.40 15.46 -15.10
C SER A 292 -6.66 15.47 -15.94
N ASP A 293 -7.82 15.72 -15.32
CA ASP A 293 -9.07 15.83 -16.04
C ASP A 293 -9.11 17.11 -16.90
N LYS A 294 -8.34 18.15 -16.55
CA LYS A 294 -8.23 19.42 -17.30
C LYS A 294 -7.14 19.40 -18.38
N ILE A 295 -5.93 18.97 -18.05
CA ILE A 295 -4.76 19.05 -18.95
C ILE A 295 -4.45 17.73 -19.68
N GLY A 296 -5.17 16.66 -19.35
CA GLY A 296 -4.91 15.31 -19.84
C GLY A 296 -3.88 14.54 -19.01
N ARG A 297 -3.80 13.22 -19.25
CA ARG A 297 -2.98 12.28 -18.45
C ARG A 297 -1.52 12.30 -18.87
N LYS A 298 -1.27 12.43 -20.19
CA LYS A 298 0.07 12.36 -20.80
C LYS A 298 1.04 13.43 -20.26
N PRO A 299 0.66 14.72 -20.10
CA PRO A 299 1.57 15.72 -19.56
C PRO A 299 2.03 15.42 -18.13
N LEU A 300 1.13 14.90 -17.28
CA LEU A 300 1.45 14.51 -15.91
C LEU A 300 2.44 13.35 -15.84
N LEU A 301 2.25 12.31 -16.66
CA LEU A 301 3.17 11.18 -16.72
C LEU A 301 4.55 11.57 -17.27
N ILE A 302 4.59 12.43 -18.30
CA ILE A 302 5.86 12.94 -18.84
C ILE A 302 6.56 13.81 -17.78
N GLY A 303 5.83 14.69 -17.11
CA GLY A 303 6.35 15.50 -16.02
C GLY A 303 6.93 14.65 -14.90
N PHE A 304 6.20 13.61 -14.46
CA PHE A 304 6.69 12.62 -13.51
C PHE A 304 7.98 11.94 -14.01
N GLY A 305 8.02 11.47 -15.26
CA GLY A 305 9.19 10.79 -15.81
C GLY A 305 10.43 11.68 -15.90
N VAL A 306 10.29 12.90 -16.42
CA VAL A 306 11.39 13.86 -16.60
C VAL A 306 11.87 14.40 -15.25
N LEU A 307 10.96 14.97 -14.45
CA LEU A 307 11.31 15.55 -13.16
C LEU A 307 11.73 14.46 -12.16
N GLY A 308 11.10 13.29 -12.20
CA GLY A 308 11.49 12.14 -11.38
C GLY A 308 12.94 11.72 -11.67
N THR A 309 13.31 11.62 -12.94
CA THR A 309 14.67 11.25 -13.34
C THR A 309 15.69 12.33 -12.95
N LEU A 310 15.40 13.60 -13.26
CA LEU A 310 16.36 14.70 -13.06
C LEU A 310 16.49 15.12 -11.59
N CYS A 311 15.39 15.10 -10.83
CA CYS A 311 15.35 15.66 -9.48
C CYS A 311 15.57 14.62 -8.37
N THR A 312 15.47 13.32 -8.62
CA THR A 312 15.64 12.31 -7.55
C THR A 312 17.00 12.39 -6.88
N VAL A 313 18.10 12.40 -7.64
CA VAL A 313 19.46 12.47 -7.08
C VAL A 313 19.71 13.82 -6.38
N PRO A 314 19.41 14.98 -6.99
CA PRO A 314 19.51 16.27 -6.31
C PRO A 314 18.69 16.36 -5.02
N ILE A 315 17.46 15.85 -5.01
CA ILE A 315 16.61 15.87 -3.81
C ILE A 315 17.21 15.01 -2.70
N LEU A 316 17.62 13.77 -2.99
CA LEU A 316 18.21 12.89 -1.98
C LEU A 316 19.56 13.42 -1.46
N THR A 317 20.37 14.01 -2.34
CA THR A 317 21.64 14.65 -1.96
C THR A 317 21.40 15.93 -1.15
N GLY A 318 20.38 16.71 -1.50
CA GLY A 318 19.95 17.87 -0.73
C GLY A 318 19.48 17.47 0.67
N LEU A 319 18.68 16.40 0.76
CA LEU A 319 18.21 15.84 2.03
C LEU A 319 19.37 15.33 2.90
N SER A 320 20.36 14.65 2.34
CA SER A 320 21.50 14.13 3.11
C SER A 320 22.37 15.22 3.74
N ASN A 321 22.41 16.41 3.15
CA ASN A 321 23.22 17.53 3.64
C ASN A 321 22.39 18.60 4.39
N ALA A 322 21.06 18.46 4.43
CA ALA A 322 20.20 19.45 5.03
C ALA A 322 20.25 19.37 6.56
N THR A 323 20.52 20.50 7.21
CA THR A 323 20.50 20.63 8.68
C THR A 323 19.19 21.23 9.20
N ASN A 324 18.39 21.84 8.32
CA ASN A 324 17.14 22.53 8.66
C ASN A 324 15.91 21.66 8.32
N THR A 325 15.06 21.42 9.31
CA THR A 325 13.83 20.62 9.18
C THR A 325 12.84 21.19 8.17
N THR A 326 12.78 22.51 7.99
CA THR A 326 11.96 23.16 6.97
C THR A 326 12.46 22.84 5.56
N ILE A 327 13.77 22.87 5.33
CA ILE A 327 14.35 22.51 4.02
C ILE A 327 14.08 21.03 3.71
N ILE A 328 14.26 20.17 4.71
CA ILE A 328 13.95 18.74 4.60
C ILE A 328 12.48 18.54 4.21
N PHE A 329 11.56 19.21 4.90
CA PHE A 329 10.14 19.15 4.59
C PHE A 329 9.83 19.61 3.16
N LEU A 330 10.39 20.76 2.73
CA LEU A 330 10.17 21.28 1.37
C LEU A 330 10.70 20.32 0.29
N LEU A 331 11.86 19.69 0.52
CA LEU A 331 12.42 18.70 -0.39
C LEU A 331 11.55 17.43 -0.46
N MET A 332 11.03 16.96 0.68
CA MET A 332 10.09 15.83 0.74
C MET A 332 8.80 16.14 -0.02
N ILE A 333 8.20 17.32 0.21
CA ILE A 333 7.01 17.75 -0.51
C ILE A 333 7.28 17.90 -2.01
N GLY A 334 8.42 18.47 -2.40
CA GLY A 334 8.83 18.58 -3.80
C GLY A 334 8.88 17.21 -4.50
N ALA A 335 9.47 16.21 -3.85
CA ALA A 335 9.48 14.84 -4.37
C ALA A 335 8.06 14.25 -4.49
N LEU A 336 7.23 14.43 -3.46
CA LEU A 336 5.86 13.91 -3.44
C LEU A 336 4.94 14.61 -4.46
N ILE A 337 5.18 15.88 -4.77
CA ILE A 337 4.52 16.60 -5.87
C ILE A 337 4.87 15.96 -7.21
N ILE A 338 6.15 15.66 -7.45
CA ILE A 338 6.59 14.97 -8.67
C ILE A 338 5.92 13.59 -8.77
N VAL A 339 5.96 12.81 -7.69
CA VAL A 339 5.34 11.47 -7.61
C VAL A 339 3.81 11.52 -7.84
N SER A 340 3.14 12.61 -7.41
CA SER A 340 1.70 12.81 -7.64
C SER A 340 1.32 12.82 -9.12
N GLY A 341 2.24 13.17 -10.01
CA GLY A 341 2.04 13.09 -11.46
C GLY A 341 1.75 11.67 -11.96
N TYR A 342 2.22 10.64 -11.26
CA TYR A 342 1.88 9.25 -11.55
C TYR A 342 0.77 8.73 -10.62
N THR A 343 0.92 8.88 -9.30
CA THR A 343 0.05 8.18 -8.32
C THR A 343 -1.41 8.57 -8.42
N SER A 344 -1.70 9.83 -8.74
CA SER A 344 -3.08 10.34 -8.83
C SER A 344 -3.88 9.77 -10.01
N ILE A 345 -3.20 9.30 -11.07
CA ILE A 345 -3.83 8.93 -12.35
C ILE A 345 -3.50 7.50 -12.81
N ASN A 346 -2.59 6.82 -12.12
CA ASN A 346 -2.08 5.49 -12.45
C ASN A 346 -3.20 4.49 -12.80
N ALA A 347 -4.23 4.39 -11.95
CA ALA A 347 -5.33 3.45 -12.13
C ALA A 347 -6.12 3.71 -13.43
N VAL A 348 -6.37 4.97 -13.76
CA VAL A 348 -7.09 5.35 -14.99
C VAL A 348 -6.24 5.14 -16.23
N VAL A 349 -4.94 5.50 -16.18
CA VAL A 349 -4.04 5.29 -17.32
C VAL A 349 -3.96 3.82 -17.69
N LYS A 350 -3.77 2.93 -16.70
CA LYS A 350 -3.77 1.48 -16.94
C LYS A 350 -5.10 0.98 -17.50
N ALA A 351 -6.21 1.49 -16.97
CA ALA A 351 -7.54 1.11 -17.44
C ALA A 351 -7.82 1.57 -18.88
N GLU A 352 -7.31 2.73 -19.29
CA GLU A 352 -7.52 3.31 -20.62
C GLU A 352 -6.61 2.69 -21.71
N LEU A 353 -5.48 2.09 -21.33
CA LEU A 353 -4.55 1.44 -22.27
C LEU A 353 -5.06 0.10 -22.82
N PHE A 354 -6.03 -0.53 -22.14
CA PHE A 354 -6.56 -1.84 -22.54
C PHE A 354 -8.04 -1.76 -22.96
N PRO A 355 -8.44 -2.53 -24.01
CA PRO A 355 -9.84 -2.76 -24.35
C PRO A 355 -10.65 -3.25 -23.14
N ALA A 356 -11.95 -2.93 -23.12
CA ALA A 356 -12.81 -3.23 -21.98
C ALA A 356 -12.84 -4.73 -21.63
N GLU A 357 -12.72 -5.62 -22.61
CA GLU A 357 -12.78 -7.07 -22.41
C GLU A 357 -11.54 -7.62 -21.67
N ILE A 358 -10.38 -6.94 -21.76
CA ILE A 358 -9.12 -7.41 -21.18
C ILE A 358 -8.54 -6.49 -20.11
N ARG A 359 -9.22 -5.37 -19.83
CA ARG A 359 -8.78 -4.33 -18.88
C ARG A 359 -8.46 -4.87 -17.50
N ALA A 360 -9.34 -5.68 -16.92
CA ALA A 360 -9.16 -6.22 -15.58
C ALA A 360 -7.96 -7.20 -15.48
N LEU A 361 -7.54 -7.77 -16.61
CA LEU A 361 -6.41 -8.70 -16.69
C LEU A 361 -5.09 -7.96 -16.98
N GLY A 362 -5.14 -6.83 -17.69
CA GLY A 362 -3.97 -6.03 -18.04
C GLY A 362 -3.53 -5.01 -16.97
N VAL A 363 -4.46 -4.52 -16.13
CA VAL A 363 -4.23 -3.61 -14.99
C VAL A 363 -3.62 -4.36 -13.82
#